data_AF-A0A535L8T4-F1
#
_entry.id   AF-A0A535L8T4-F1
#
_cell.length_a   1.000
_cell.length_b   1.000
_cell.length_c   1.000
_cell.angle_alpha   90.00
_cell.angle_beta   90.00
_cell.angle_gamma   90.00
#
_symmetry.space_group_name_H-M   'P 1'
#
loop_
_entity.id
_entity.type
_entity.pdbx_description
1 polymer ?
#
loop_
_entity_poly.entity_id
_entity_poly.type
_entity_poly.pdbx_seq_one_letter_code
_entity_poly.pdbx_strand_id
1 'polypeptide(L)'
;VGDSRLYLYREPTGLAQITRDHSVVAELVATGLIAPDDIYTHPMRNQIYRCLGNEASVEVDASVVQLAEEDVLLLCSDGLWEMVRDQQIAAIMTTPTPNPSETAHALIQAALAGGGEDNVSAIVAHVSNV
;
A
#
# COMPACT_ATOMS: atom_id res chain seq x y z
N VAL A 1 10.95 4.56 -2.79
CA VAL A 1 11.30 5.87 -2.17
C VAL A 1 10.00 6.49 -1.71
N GLY A 2 9.96 7.04 -0.49
CA GLY A 2 8.72 7.54 0.12
C GLY A 2 7.92 6.46 0.82
N ASP A 3 6.63 6.71 0.97
CA ASP A 3 5.62 5.97 1.72
C ASP A 3 4.42 5.54 0.86
N SER A 4 4.53 5.68 -0.46
CA SER A 4 3.69 4.90 -1.38
C SER A 4 4.01 3.41 -1.23
N ARG A 5 2.97 2.57 -1.31
CA ARG A 5 3.09 1.14 -0.99
C ARG A 5 2.78 0.24 -2.18
N LEU A 6 3.57 -0.83 -2.30
CA LEU A 6 3.24 -1.99 -3.12
C LEU A 6 2.76 -3.12 -2.21
N TYR A 7 1.59 -3.67 -2.52
CA TYR A 7 1.04 -4.87 -1.91
C TYR A 7 0.96 -6.00 -2.93
N LEU A 8 1.10 -7.23 -2.44
CA LEU A 8 0.80 -8.47 -3.14
C LEU A 8 -0.25 -9.23 -2.33
N TYR A 9 -1.36 -9.58 -2.98
CA TYR A 9 -2.28 -10.58 -2.48
C TYR A 9 -2.05 -11.90 -3.19
N ARG A 10 -1.90 -12.98 -2.41
CA ARG A 10 -1.75 -14.34 -2.92
C ARG A 10 -2.42 -15.33 -2.00
N GLU A 11 -3.23 -16.24 -2.55
CA GLU A 11 -3.72 -17.40 -1.80
C GLU A 11 -2.62 -18.47 -1.65
N PRO A 12 -2.50 -19.16 -0.50
CA PRO A 12 -3.23 -18.95 0.76
C PRO A 12 -2.58 -17.94 1.72
N THR A 13 -1.52 -17.24 1.28
CA THR A 13 -0.70 -16.37 2.14
C THR A 13 -1.38 -15.06 2.56
N GLY A 14 -2.41 -14.62 1.83
CA GLY A 14 -3.11 -13.35 2.07
C GLY A 14 -2.38 -12.14 1.50
N LEU A 15 -2.70 -10.96 2.06
CA LEU A 15 -2.11 -9.67 1.69
C LEU A 15 -0.75 -9.50 2.36
N ALA A 16 0.26 -9.10 1.59
CA ALA A 16 1.58 -8.74 2.07
C ALA A 16 2.00 -7.37 1.51
N GLN A 17 2.47 -6.49 2.38
CA GLN A 17 3.16 -5.27 1.98
C GLN A 17 4.59 -5.62 1.52
N ILE A 18 4.94 -5.28 0.29
CA ILE A 18 6.24 -5.60 -0.32
C ILE A 18 7.26 -4.49 -0.07
N THR A 19 6.83 -3.23 -0.13
CA THR A 19 7.69 -2.07 0.11
C THR A 19 7.76 -1.71 1.57
N ARG A 20 8.85 -1.08 2.01
CA ARG A 20 8.94 -0.44 3.32
C ARG A 20 8.74 1.06 3.17
N ASP A 21 7.91 1.64 4.03
CA ASP A 21 7.71 3.08 4.05
C ASP A 21 8.96 3.77 4.60
N HIS A 22 9.35 4.86 3.96
CA HIS A 22 10.44 5.71 4.45
C HIS A 22 9.89 6.83 5.36
N SER A 23 9.16 6.43 6.40
CA SER A 23 8.53 7.33 7.36
C SER A 23 8.95 7.05 8.79
N VAL A 24 8.89 8.07 9.64
CA VAL A 24 9.24 7.95 11.06
C VAL A 24 8.37 6.89 11.74
N VAL A 25 7.07 6.88 11.46
CA VAL A 25 6.14 5.97 12.13
C VAL A 25 6.33 4.53 11.70
N ALA A 26 6.67 4.27 10.43
CA ALA A 26 7.02 2.93 9.98
C ALA A 26 8.29 2.38 10.67
N GLU A 27 9.27 3.23 10.97
CA GLU A 27 10.45 2.85 11.77
C GLU A 27 10.06 2.51 13.22
N LEU A 28 9.16 3.28 13.83
CA LEU A 28 8.65 2.99 15.17
C LEU A 28 7.92 1.64 15.23
N VAL A 29 7.12 1.32 14.21
CA VAL A 29 6.48 0.00 14.09
C VAL A 29 7.55 -1.09 13.91
N ALA A 30 8.50 -0.89 13.00
CA ALA A 30 9.54 -1.89 12.69
C ALA A 30 10.45 -2.21 13.90
N THR A 31 10.67 -1.23 14.78
CA THR A 31 11.46 -1.37 16.02
C THR A 31 10.62 -1.84 17.21
N GLY A 32 9.30 -2.01 17.04
CA GLY A 32 8.38 -2.44 18.09
C GLY A 32 8.11 -1.38 19.16
N LEU A 33 8.39 -0.11 18.88
CA LEU A 33 8.12 1.00 19.79
C LEU A 33 6.63 1.38 19.84
N ILE A 34 5.88 1.09 18.76
CA ILE A 34 4.42 1.21 18.69
C ILE A 34 3.82 -0.03 18.04
N ALA A 35 2.52 -0.28 18.24
CA ALA A 35 1.85 -1.39 17.57
C ALA A 35 1.64 -1.08 16.07
N PRO A 36 1.54 -2.10 15.19
CA PRO A 36 1.29 -1.88 13.77
C PRO A 36 0.06 -1.01 13.49
N ASP A 37 -1.04 -1.23 14.19
CA ASP A 37 -2.28 -0.46 14.03
C ASP A 37 -2.18 0.99 14.52
N ASP A 38 -1.17 1.33 15.33
CA ASP A 38 -0.98 2.71 15.80
C ASP A 38 -0.55 3.63 14.64
N ILE A 39 -0.03 3.07 13.54
CA ILE A 39 0.43 3.85 12.38
C ILE A 39 -0.66 4.77 11.82
N TYR A 40 -1.92 4.32 11.82
CA TYR A 40 -3.04 5.04 11.22
C TYR A 40 -3.47 6.27 12.02
N THR A 41 -3.11 6.36 13.31
CA THR A 41 -3.56 7.44 14.19
C THR A 41 -2.42 8.25 14.80
N HIS A 42 -1.17 7.84 14.56
CA HIS A 42 0.00 8.48 15.14
C HIS A 42 0.14 9.94 14.68
N PRO A 43 0.46 10.89 15.58
CA PRO A 43 0.56 12.32 15.24
C PRO A 43 1.67 12.65 14.23
N MET A 44 2.65 11.75 14.06
CA MET A 44 3.77 11.92 13.14
C MET A 44 3.62 11.12 11.84
N ARG A 45 2.43 10.57 11.51
CA ARG A 45 2.25 9.66 10.37
C ARG A 45 2.68 10.27 9.02
N ASN A 46 2.51 11.58 8.84
CA ASN A 46 2.90 12.31 7.61
C ASN A 46 4.41 12.67 7.56
N GLN A 47 5.26 12.18 8.47
CA GLN A 47 6.69 12.51 8.50
C GLN A 47 7.52 11.48 7.73
N ILE A 48 7.82 11.80 6.47
CA ILE A 48 8.74 11.02 5.63
C ILE A 48 10.18 11.56 5.72
N TYR A 49 11.16 10.66 5.71
CA TYR A 49 12.59 11.02 5.74
C TYR A 49 13.31 10.77 4.41
N ARG A 50 12.65 10.13 3.43
CA ARG A 50 13.24 9.85 2.11
C ARG A 50 12.26 10.16 0.98
N CYS A 51 12.52 11.22 0.22
CA CYS A 51 11.72 11.64 -0.93
C CYS A 51 12.61 12.14 -2.07
N LEU A 52 12.05 12.21 -3.28
CA LEU A 52 12.73 12.78 -4.44
C LEU A 52 12.78 14.31 -4.31
N GLY A 53 13.93 14.91 -4.64
CA GLY A 53 14.10 16.38 -4.69
C GLY A 53 14.60 17.04 -3.41
N ASN A 54 14.73 16.31 -2.30
CA ASN A 54 15.32 16.83 -1.06
C ASN A 54 16.86 16.86 -1.10
N GLU A 55 17.47 15.79 -1.64
CA GLU A 55 18.92 15.65 -1.77
C GLU A 55 19.34 15.49 -3.23
N ALA A 56 20.62 15.75 -3.53
CA ALA A 56 21.18 15.61 -4.88
C ALA A 56 21.19 14.16 -5.39
N SER A 57 21.18 13.21 -4.46
CA SER A 57 21.06 11.77 -4.72
C SER A 57 20.06 11.17 -3.74
N VAL A 58 19.34 10.14 -4.17
CA VAL A 58 18.38 9.43 -3.31
C VAL A 58 18.73 7.96 -3.31
N GLU A 59 18.69 7.35 -2.13
CA GLU A 59 18.80 5.91 -2.00
C GLU A 59 17.48 5.25 -2.44
N VAL A 60 17.56 4.21 -3.25
CA VAL A 60 16.39 3.50 -3.80
C VAL A 60 16.41 2.06 -3.34
N ASP A 61 15.38 1.68 -2.60
CA ASP A 61 15.12 0.28 -2.28
C ASP A 61 14.65 -0.44 -3.55
N ALA A 62 15.33 -1.53 -3.90
CA ALA A 62 15.00 -2.38 -5.03
C ALA A 62 14.90 -3.85 -4.57
N SER A 63 13.82 -4.52 -4.95
CA SER A 63 13.58 -5.92 -4.63
C SER A 63 12.96 -6.63 -5.84
N VAL A 64 13.10 -7.96 -5.86
CA VAL A 64 12.50 -8.83 -6.88
C VAL A 64 11.50 -9.75 -6.18
N VAL A 65 10.29 -9.79 -6.70
CA VAL A 65 9.22 -10.68 -6.23
C VAL A 65 8.84 -11.63 -7.35
N GLN A 66 8.87 -12.93 -7.08
CA GLN A 66 8.40 -13.93 -8.02
C GLN A 66 6.86 -13.95 -8.00
N LEU A 67 6.25 -13.70 -9.15
CA LEU A 67 4.81 -13.75 -9.34
C LEU A 67 4.35 -15.17 -9.72
N ALA A 68 3.12 -15.47 -9.35
CA ALA A 68 2.39 -16.69 -9.66
C ALA A 68 1.04 -16.31 -10.29
N GLU A 69 0.41 -17.28 -10.96
CA GLU A 69 -0.94 -17.14 -11.47
C GLU A 69 -1.93 -16.80 -10.33
N GLU A 70 -2.92 -15.96 -10.63
CA GLU A 70 -3.91 -15.41 -9.69
C GLU A 70 -3.37 -14.42 -8.65
N ASP A 71 -2.09 -14.01 -8.74
CA ASP A 71 -1.60 -12.92 -7.91
C ASP A 71 -2.31 -11.60 -8.25
N VAL A 72 -2.60 -10.81 -7.21
CA VAL A 72 -3.13 -9.45 -7.36
C VAL A 72 -2.15 -8.47 -6.73
N LEU A 73 -1.66 -7.52 -7.53
CA LEU A 73 -0.77 -6.45 -7.08
C LEU A 73 -1.56 -5.16 -6.92
N LEU A 74 -1.24 -4.39 -5.87
CA LEU A 74 -1.73 -3.04 -5.65
C LEU A 74 -0.55 -2.10 -5.41
N LEU A 75 -0.36 -1.11 -6.26
CA LEU A 75 0.49 0.05 -5.97
C LEU A 75 -0.40 1.24 -5.62
N CYS A 76 -0.20 1.86 -4.46
CA CYS A 76 -1.04 2.96 -4.00
C CYS A 76 -0.27 4.06 -3.28
N SER A 77 -0.84 5.27 -3.26
CA SER A 77 -0.40 6.36 -2.38
C SER A 77 -0.87 6.16 -0.93
N ASP A 78 -0.30 6.96 -0.04
CA ASP A 78 -0.72 7.18 1.35
C ASP A 78 -2.19 7.56 1.49
N GLY A 79 -2.71 8.41 0.59
CA GLY A 79 -4.14 8.73 0.56
C GLY A 79 -5.08 7.51 0.48
N LEU A 80 -4.60 6.34 0.02
CA LEU A 80 -5.37 5.09 0.08
C LEU A 80 -5.16 4.34 1.41
N TRP A 81 -3.91 4.00 1.73
CA TRP A 81 -3.65 3.07 2.84
C TRP A 81 -3.85 3.73 4.21
N GLU A 82 -3.81 5.06 4.33
CA GLU A 82 -4.19 5.75 5.57
C GLU A 82 -5.70 5.65 5.85
N MET A 83 -6.53 5.63 4.80
CA MET A 83 -7.99 5.63 4.91
C MET A 83 -8.60 4.23 4.94
N VAL A 84 -7.90 3.24 4.37
CA VAL A 84 -8.40 1.87 4.20
C VAL A 84 -7.42 0.89 4.83
N ARG A 85 -7.88 0.18 5.88
CA ARG A 85 -7.05 -0.82 6.57
C ARG A 85 -6.79 -2.05 5.71
N ASP A 86 -5.68 -2.72 5.98
CA ASP A 86 -5.18 -3.89 5.24
C ASP A 86 -6.24 -4.99 5.07
N GLN A 87 -7.04 -5.27 6.11
CA GLN A 87 -8.12 -6.27 6.02
C GLN A 87 -9.17 -5.90 4.96
N GLN A 88 -9.52 -4.61 4.86
CA GLN A 88 -10.48 -4.12 3.87
C GLN A 88 -9.84 -4.06 2.48
N ILE A 89 -8.56 -3.68 2.38
CA ILE A 89 -7.80 -3.77 1.12
C ILE A 89 -7.84 -5.20 0.59
N ALA A 90 -7.51 -6.19 1.43
CA ALA A 90 -7.52 -7.60 1.08
C ALA A 90 -8.91 -8.08 0.62
N ALA A 91 -9.96 -7.68 1.33
CA ALA A 91 -11.34 -8.02 0.97
C ALA A 91 -11.75 -7.43 -0.40
N ILE A 92 -11.33 -6.19 -0.69
CA ILE A 92 -11.61 -5.56 -1.99
C ILE A 92 -10.80 -6.24 -3.11
N MET A 93 -9.50 -6.50 -2.88
CA MET A 93 -8.62 -7.16 -3.86
C MET A 93 -9.07 -8.58 -4.22
N THR A 94 -9.78 -9.26 -3.32
CA THR A 94 -10.29 -10.62 -3.51
C THR A 94 -11.72 -10.67 -4.04
N THR A 95 -12.39 -9.53 -4.14
CA THR A 95 -13.75 -9.49 -4.68
C THR A 95 -13.69 -9.85 -6.17
N PRO A 96 -14.46 -10.87 -6.63
CA PRO A 96 -14.49 -11.22 -8.05
C PRO A 96 -14.98 -10.03 -8.89
N THR A 97 -14.12 -9.57 -9.80
CA THR A 97 -14.41 -8.48 -10.72
C THR A 97 -14.10 -8.89 -12.16
N PRO A 98 -14.81 -8.33 -13.16
CA PRO A 98 -14.54 -8.59 -14.57
C PRO A 98 -13.19 -8.06 -15.05
N ASN A 99 -12.62 -7.04 -14.39
CA ASN A 99 -11.35 -6.43 -14.76
C ASN A 99 -10.67 -5.70 -13.56
N PRO A 100 -9.33 -5.54 -13.59
CA PRO A 100 -8.58 -4.89 -12.52
C PRO A 100 -8.98 -3.43 -12.23
N SER A 101 -9.54 -2.72 -13.22
CA SER A 101 -9.94 -1.32 -13.05
C SER A 101 -11.11 -1.16 -12.10
N GLU A 102 -12.01 -2.15 -12.02
CA GLU A 102 -13.11 -2.14 -11.06
C GLU A 102 -12.60 -2.31 -9.62
N THR A 103 -11.62 -3.18 -9.41
CA THR A 103 -10.92 -3.32 -8.12
C THR A 103 -10.26 -2.00 -7.72
N ALA A 104 -9.53 -1.35 -8.64
CA ALA A 104 -8.91 -0.05 -8.38
C ALA A 104 -9.95 1.02 -8.03
N HIS A 105 -11.09 1.03 -8.74
CA HIS A 105 -12.18 1.97 -8.45
C HIS A 105 -12.80 1.72 -7.07
N ALA A 106 -13.05 0.47 -6.70
CA ALA A 106 -13.57 0.10 -5.38
C ALA A 106 -12.63 0.53 -4.25
N LEU A 107 -11.32 0.37 -4.44
CA LEU A 107 -10.31 0.84 -3.49
C LEU A 107 -10.33 2.37 -3.33
N ILE A 108 -10.44 3.12 -4.44
CA ILE A 108 -10.57 4.58 -4.37
C ILE A 108 -11.85 4.99 -3.65
N GLN A 109 -12.99 4.35 -3.95
CA GLN A 109 -14.25 4.65 -3.26
C GLN A 109 -14.18 4.34 -1.76
N ALA A 110 -13.51 3.26 -1.37
CA ALA A 110 -13.28 2.93 0.03
C ALA A 110 -12.45 4.01 0.75
N ALA A 111 -11.39 4.52 0.10
CA ALA A 111 -10.57 5.59 0.66
C ALA A 111 -11.34 6.92 0.81
N LEU A 112 -12.14 7.27 -0.20
CA LEU A 112 -13.01 8.46 -0.14
C LEU A 112 -14.07 8.34 0.96
N ALA A 113 -14.64 7.15 1.16
CA ALA A 113 -15.59 6.89 2.24
C ALA A 113 -14.94 6.85 3.63
N GLY A 114 -13.65 6.50 3.71
CA GLY A 114 -12.86 6.46 4.95
C GLY A 114 -12.43 7.83 5.48
N GLY A 115 -12.61 8.90 4.70
CA GLY A 115 -12.30 10.27 5.10
C GLY A 115 -11.93 11.15 3.90
N GLY A 116 -11.21 10.59 2.93
CA GLY A 116 -10.81 11.29 1.71
C GLY A 116 -9.95 12.53 1.98
N GLU A 117 -9.08 12.47 2.99
CA GLU A 117 -8.31 13.63 3.46
C GLU A 117 -7.15 14.04 2.53
N ASP A 118 -6.78 13.18 1.58
CA ASP A 118 -5.68 13.43 0.64
C ASP A 118 -6.00 12.90 -0.78
N ASN A 119 -5.11 13.20 -1.73
CA ASN A 119 -5.13 12.66 -3.08
C ASN A 119 -4.91 11.15 -3.06
N VAL A 120 -5.85 10.42 -3.68
CA VAL A 120 -5.83 8.96 -3.72
C VAL A 120 -5.43 8.51 -5.12
N SER A 121 -4.36 7.70 -5.21
CA SER A 121 -3.94 7.04 -6.46
C SER A 121 -3.76 5.54 -6.21
N ALA A 122 -4.22 4.73 -7.16
CA ALA A 122 -4.12 3.27 -7.10
C ALA A 122 -3.91 2.67 -8.50
N ILE A 123 -3.04 1.67 -8.59
CA ILE A 123 -2.84 0.82 -9.76
C ILE A 123 -3.02 -0.63 -9.30
N VAL A 124 -3.90 -1.36 -9.98
CA VAL A 124 -4.13 -2.79 -9.74
C VAL A 124 -3.70 -3.59 -10.96
N ALA A 125 -2.96 -4.68 -10.74
CA ALA A 125 -2.58 -5.63 -11.78
C ALA A 125 -2.94 -7.05 -11.34
N HIS A 126 -3.60 -7.80 -12.22
CA HIS A 126 -3.89 -9.22 -12.02
C HIS A 126 -2.92 -10.04 -12.86
N VAL A 127 -2.33 -11.07 -12.26
CA VAL A 127 -1.42 -11.98 -12.96
C VAL A 127 -2.24 -13.16 -13.47
N SER A 128 -2.33 -13.28 -14.79
CA SER A 128 -2.97 -14.40 -15.47
C SER A 128 -1.98 -15.03 -16.44
N ASN A 129 -1.98 -16.36 -16.56
CA ASN A 129 -1.28 -16.99 -17.68
C ASN A 129 -2.06 -16.72 -18.98
N VAL A 130 -1.36 -16.18 -19.99
CA VAL A 130 -1.89 -15.97 -21.34
C VAL A 130 -1.68 -17.21 -22.18
#